data_AF-A0A1F6R4N1-F1
#
_entry.id   AF-A0A1F6R4N1-F1
#
_cell.length_a   1.000
_cell.length_b   1.000
_cell.length_c   1.000
_cell.angle_alpha   90.00
_cell.angle_beta   90.00
_cell.angle_gamma   90.00
#
_symmetry.space_group_name_H-M   'P 1'
#
loop_
_entity.id
_entity.type
_entity.pdbx_description
1 polymer ?
#
loop_
_entity_poly.entity_id
_entity_poly.type
_entity_poly.pdbx_seq_one_letter_code
_entity_poly.pdbx_strand_id
1 'polypeptide(L)'
;MGQLYFMSGANAGLSKRIDEIKESSRPPELQLVKIVDSSCTECFDINQISSAVQSLNVKITKTDAVEYSSDMAKQLISQLGIKKIPALVFSGETNKPEIASLMSQIGAGVKDGTYYIESIPPYRNLESGSVEGVVTKVTITDASCQTCYDPSLHDQILPGFGISPTNEYTYDRVSAEGKQLIEKYNITKVPTILLSPESRLYPRIVQVWNSVGTIEADGWYVFRDTGQMGNYTDLTTGTVVSE
;
A
#
# COMPACT_ATOMS: atom_id res chain seq x y z
N MET A 1 -33.40 31.33 -64.29
CA MET A 1 -33.38 32.09 -63.01
C MET A 1 -33.16 31.12 -61.88
N GLY A 2 -31.91 30.92 -61.48
CA GLY A 2 -31.61 30.08 -60.34
C GLY A 2 -30.26 30.49 -59.79
N GLN A 3 -30.21 30.82 -58.50
CA GLN A 3 -29.05 30.60 -57.65
C GLN A 3 -29.30 31.05 -56.21
N LEU A 4 -28.65 30.28 -55.32
CA LEU A 4 -28.10 30.65 -54.02
C LEU A 4 -29.07 30.91 -52.86
N TYR A 5 -29.42 29.82 -52.18
CA TYR A 5 -29.44 29.75 -50.72
C TYR A 5 -28.65 28.50 -50.29
N PHE A 6 -28.16 28.47 -49.04
CA PHE A 6 -27.33 27.42 -48.38
C PHE A 6 -25.81 27.65 -48.32
N MET A 7 -25.36 28.57 -47.46
CA MET A 7 -23.98 28.56 -46.91
C MET A 7 -23.86 29.07 -45.45
N SER A 8 -24.95 29.18 -44.68
CA SER A 8 -24.88 29.67 -43.28
C SER A 8 -24.85 28.56 -42.21
N GLY A 9 -25.07 27.29 -42.57
CA GLY A 9 -25.16 26.18 -41.60
C GLY A 9 -23.85 25.46 -41.28
N ALA A 10 -22.81 25.57 -42.13
CA ALA A 10 -21.57 24.80 -41.96
C ALA A 10 -20.66 25.34 -40.83
N ASN A 11 -20.72 26.65 -40.54
CA ASN A 11 -19.80 27.29 -39.59
C ASN A 11 -20.17 27.02 -38.11
N ALA A 12 -21.47 26.97 -37.80
CA ALA A 12 -21.95 26.70 -36.44
C ALA A 12 -21.73 25.24 -36.00
N GLY A 13 -21.74 24.29 -36.95
CA GLY A 13 -21.44 22.89 -36.66
C GLY A 13 -19.96 22.63 -36.36
N LEU A 14 -19.05 23.39 -36.95
CA LEU A 14 -17.62 23.26 -36.73
C LEU A 14 -17.19 23.85 -35.38
N SER A 15 -17.71 25.03 -35.01
CA SER A 15 -17.40 25.64 -33.71
C SER A 15 -17.84 24.77 -32.54
N LYS A 16 -19.05 24.19 -32.62
CA LYS A 16 -19.55 23.27 -31.59
C LYS A 16 -18.64 22.06 -31.40
N ARG A 17 -18.16 21.46 -32.49
CA ARG A 17 -17.22 20.32 -32.44
C ARG A 17 -15.86 20.70 -31.86
N ILE A 18 -15.36 21.91 -32.17
CA ILE A 18 -14.11 22.41 -31.60
C ILE A 18 -14.23 22.57 -30.08
N ASP A 19 -15.36 23.12 -29.60
CA ASP A 19 -15.57 23.31 -28.16
C ASP A 19 -15.79 21.98 -27.45
N GLU A 20 -16.52 21.03 -28.05
CA GLU A 20 -16.64 19.66 -27.55
C GLU A 20 -15.27 18.97 -27.45
N ILE A 21 -14.41 19.12 -28.45
CA ILE A 21 -13.04 18.59 -28.42
C ILE A 21 -12.22 19.27 -27.34
N LYS A 22 -12.25 20.60 -27.22
CA LYS A 22 -11.52 21.32 -26.16
C LYS A 22 -11.96 20.85 -24.77
N GLU A 23 -13.26 20.67 -24.59
CA GLU A 23 -13.86 20.22 -23.34
C GLU A 23 -13.53 18.75 -23.03
N SER A 24 -13.49 17.87 -24.03
CA SER A 24 -13.06 16.48 -23.85
C SER A 24 -11.54 16.32 -23.71
N SER A 25 -10.77 17.34 -24.10
CA SER A 25 -9.30 17.31 -24.06
C SER A 25 -8.72 17.92 -22.78
N ARG A 26 -9.50 18.72 -22.04
CA ARG A 26 -9.00 19.32 -20.80
C ARG A 26 -9.00 18.29 -19.67
N PRO A 27 -8.04 18.39 -18.73
CA PRO A 27 -8.02 17.51 -17.56
C PRO A 27 -9.35 17.57 -16.79
N PRO A 28 -9.87 16.43 -16.31
CA PRO A 28 -11.00 16.39 -15.39
C PRO A 28 -10.66 17.14 -14.10
N GLU A 29 -11.62 17.92 -13.61
CA GLU A 29 -11.52 18.62 -12.34
C GLU A 29 -12.04 17.74 -11.19
N LEU A 30 -11.18 17.42 -10.24
CA LEU A 30 -11.53 16.58 -9.09
C LEU A 30 -11.33 17.34 -7.78
N GLN A 31 -12.11 16.96 -6.78
CA GLN A 31 -11.94 17.36 -5.39
C GLN A 31 -11.69 16.11 -4.55
N LEU A 32 -10.84 16.26 -3.55
CA LEU A 32 -10.43 15.17 -2.66
C LEU A 32 -10.86 15.49 -1.23
N VAL A 33 -11.47 14.51 -0.56
CA VAL A 33 -11.66 14.53 0.89
C VAL A 33 -10.86 13.37 1.49
N LYS A 34 -9.86 13.71 2.29
CA LYS A 34 -9.08 12.75 3.07
C LYS A 34 -9.79 12.52 4.39
N ILE A 35 -10.25 11.29 4.62
CA ILE A 35 -10.72 10.87 5.92
C ILE A 35 -9.50 10.31 6.66
N VAL A 36 -9.09 10.98 7.73
CA VAL A 36 -7.85 10.70 8.45
C VAL A 36 -8.13 10.31 9.90
N ASP A 37 -7.13 9.73 10.53
CA ASP A 37 -7.07 9.57 11.98
C ASP A 37 -5.74 10.14 12.47
N SER A 38 -5.76 11.38 12.96
CA SER A 38 -4.54 12.03 13.46
C SER A 38 -3.94 11.36 14.70
N SER A 39 -4.69 10.48 15.38
CA SER A 39 -4.16 9.71 16.50
C SER A 39 -3.35 8.48 16.06
N CYS A 40 -3.48 8.05 14.81
CA CYS A 40 -2.74 6.90 14.27
C CYS A 40 -1.43 7.34 13.61
N THR A 41 -0.36 7.41 14.40
CA THR A 41 0.98 7.76 13.89
C THR A 41 1.60 6.68 13.01
N GLU A 42 1.11 5.46 13.12
CA GLU A 42 1.64 4.31 12.38
C GLU A 42 0.89 4.07 11.07
N CYS A 43 -0.31 4.65 10.89
CA CYS A 43 -1.13 4.42 9.71
C CYS A 43 -0.46 4.93 8.42
N PHE A 44 -0.78 4.28 7.31
CA PHE A 44 -0.29 4.64 5.99
C PHE A 44 -0.55 6.11 5.65
N ASP A 45 0.43 6.78 5.04
CA ASP A 45 0.30 8.19 4.66
C ASP A 45 -0.56 8.35 3.40
N ILE A 46 -1.82 8.76 3.58
CA ILE A 46 -2.78 8.99 2.49
C ILE A 46 -2.33 10.06 1.49
N ASN A 47 -1.36 10.90 1.85
CA ASN A 47 -0.78 11.86 0.92
C ASN A 47 -0.04 11.16 -0.23
N GLN A 48 0.51 9.95 -0.03
CA GLN A 48 1.15 9.19 -1.10
C GLN A 48 0.16 8.85 -2.22
N ILE A 49 -1.06 8.44 -1.86
CA ILE A 49 -2.14 8.17 -2.84
C ILE A 49 -2.59 9.48 -3.49
N SER A 50 -2.70 10.57 -2.72
CA SER A 50 -3.08 11.88 -3.28
C SER A 50 -2.07 12.37 -4.32
N SER A 51 -0.77 12.21 -4.05
CA SER A 51 0.31 12.53 -5.00
C SER A 51 0.28 11.61 -6.22
N ALA A 52 0.00 10.33 -6.02
CA ALA A 52 -0.17 9.39 -7.13
C ALA A 52 -1.38 9.74 -8.01
N VAL A 53 -2.48 10.27 -7.44
CA VAL A 53 -3.61 10.76 -8.22
C VAL A 53 -3.26 12.04 -8.97
N GLN A 54 -2.52 12.96 -8.35
CA GLN A 54 -2.09 14.22 -8.99
C GLN A 54 -1.15 14.01 -10.18
N SER A 55 -0.40 12.91 -10.22
CA SER A 55 0.46 12.58 -11.36
C SER A 55 -0.33 12.01 -12.55
N LEU A 56 -1.59 11.64 -12.33
CA LEU A 56 -2.54 11.30 -13.38
C LEU A 56 -3.05 12.63 -13.95
N ASN A 57 -3.30 12.71 -15.26
CA ASN A 57 -3.67 13.94 -15.98
C ASN A 57 -5.05 14.50 -15.54
N VAL A 58 -5.16 14.93 -14.28
CA VAL A 58 -6.35 15.42 -13.59
C VAL A 58 -5.98 16.72 -12.88
N LYS A 59 -6.94 17.62 -12.74
CA LYS A 59 -6.75 18.89 -12.02
C LYS A 59 -7.43 18.79 -10.66
N ILE A 60 -6.64 18.74 -9.58
CA ILE A 60 -7.18 18.79 -8.23
C ILE A 60 -7.53 20.24 -7.88
N THR A 61 -8.83 20.53 -7.76
CA THR A 61 -9.34 21.88 -7.47
C THR A 61 -9.48 22.16 -5.98
N LYS A 62 -9.64 21.09 -5.18
CA LYS A 62 -9.76 21.19 -3.72
C LYS A 62 -9.26 19.91 -3.06
N THR A 63 -8.59 20.05 -1.92
CA THR A 63 -8.25 18.94 -1.02
C THR A 63 -8.62 19.34 0.40
N ASP A 64 -9.56 18.63 1.00
CA ASP A 64 -9.90 18.75 2.41
C ASP A 64 -9.39 17.53 3.19
N ALA A 65 -9.12 17.71 4.48
CA ALA A 65 -8.86 16.62 5.41
C ALA A 65 -9.84 16.73 6.58
N VAL A 66 -10.49 15.63 6.91
CA VAL A 66 -11.49 15.53 7.98
C VAL A 66 -11.17 14.34 8.87
N GLU A 67 -11.27 14.54 10.18
CA GLU A 67 -11.12 13.46 11.15
C GLU A 67 -12.25 12.45 10.99
N TYR A 68 -11.94 11.15 11.05
CA TYR A 68 -12.91 10.07 10.92
C TYR A 68 -14.04 10.14 11.96
N SER A 69 -13.77 10.80 13.10
CA SER A 69 -14.73 11.02 14.18
C SER A 69 -15.68 12.21 13.95
N SER A 70 -15.42 13.06 12.96
CA SER A 70 -16.27 14.20 12.60
C SER A 70 -17.61 13.75 11.98
N ASP A 71 -18.65 14.58 12.09
CA ASP A 71 -19.97 14.26 11.55
C ASP A 71 -19.95 14.08 10.03
N MET A 72 -19.20 14.93 9.31
CA MET A 72 -19.00 14.82 7.87
C MET A 72 -18.34 13.49 7.49
N ALA A 73 -17.27 13.09 8.19
CA ALA A 73 -16.59 11.83 7.91
C ALA A 73 -17.48 10.62 8.22
N LYS A 74 -18.21 10.62 9.34
CA LYS A 74 -19.15 9.55 9.70
C LYS A 74 -20.23 9.36 8.63
N GLN A 75 -20.75 10.46 8.07
CA GLN A 75 -21.71 10.40 6.97
C GLN A 75 -21.09 9.74 5.74
N LEU A 76 -19.89 10.16 5.32
CA LEU A 76 -19.19 9.58 4.18
C LEU A 76 -18.87 8.10 4.41
N ILE A 77 -18.36 7.74 5.59
CA ILE A 77 -18.04 6.37 5.98
C ILE A 77 -19.29 5.49 5.88
N SER A 78 -20.40 5.92 6.46
CA SER A 78 -21.66 5.17 6.45
C SER A 78 -22.23 5.04 5.04
N GLN A 79 -22.28 6.13 4.28
CA GLN A 79 -22.78 6.15 2.92
C GLN A 79 -21.97 5.23 2.01
N LEU A 80 -20.64 5.35 2.05
CA LEU A 80 -19.73 4.62 1.16
C LEU A 80 -19.42 3.20 1.65
N GLY A 81 -19.69 2.89 2.92
CA GLY A 81 -19.36 1.60 3.52
C GLY A 81 -17.85 1.42 3.73
N ILE A 82 -17.13 2.51 3.98
CA ILE A 82 -15.68 2.51 4.25
C ILE A 82 -15.43 1.76 5.55
N LYS A 83 -14.47 0.84 5.55
CA LYS A 83 -14.10 0.04 6.73
C LYS A 83 -12.73 0.37 7.27
N LYS A 84 -11.87 1.00 6.48
CA LYS A 84 -10.46 1.28 6.81
C LYS A 84 -10.13 2.75 6.66
N ILE A 85 -9.41 3.29 7.65
CA ILE A 85 -8.91 4.67 7.66
C ILE A 85 -7.38 4.66 7.74
N PRO A 86 -6.67 5.51 6.98
CA PRO A 86 -7.23 6.60 6.18
C PRO A 86 -8.00 6.17 4.93
N ALA A 87 -8.78 7.09 4.38
CA ALA A 87 -9.49 6.88 3.13
C ALA A 87 -9.50 8.16 2.30
N LEU A 88 -9.59 8.00 0.99
CA LEU A 88 -9.67 9.10 0.03
C LEU A 88 -11.00 9.03 -0.70
N VAL A 89 -11.79 10.09 -0.63
CA VAL A 89 -13.08 10.22 -1.33
C VAL A 89 -12.94 11.25 -2.44
N PHE A 90 -13.50 10.94 -3.61
CA PHE A 90 -13.39 11.74 -4.81
C PHE A 90 -14.76 12.35 -5.17
N SER A 91 -14.76 13.63 -5.54
CA SER A 91 -15.91 14.32 -6.12
C SER A 91 -15.50 15.26 -7.26
N GLY A 92 -16.46 15.91 -7.91
CA GLY A 92 -16.22 16.74 -9.10
C GLY A 92 -16.62 16.02 -10.38
N GLU A 93 -15.77 16.08 -11.41
CA GLU A 93 -16.03 15.52 -12.74
C GLU A 93 -15.79 13.99 -12.82
N THR A 94 -16.34 13.23 -11.87
CA THR A 94 -16.13 11.78 -11.76
C THR A 94 -16.85 10.96 -12.84
N ASN A 95 -17.77 11.58 -13.58
CA ASN A 95 -18.55 10.94 -14.64
C ASN A 95 -17.83 10.85 -15.99
N LYS A 96 -16.64 11.45 -16.12
CA LYS A 96 -15.87 11.38 -17.38
C LYS A 96 -15.31 9.96 -17.59
N PRO A 97 -15.41 9.36 -18.79
CA PRO A 97 -14.99 7.97 -19.04
C PRO A 97 -13.54 7.67 -18.65
N GLU A 98 -12.64 8.62 -18.85
CA GLU A 98 -11.23 8.52 -18.45
C GLU A 98 -11.06 8.37 -16.93
N ILE A 99 -11.96 8.96 -16.12
CA ILE A 99 -11.94 8.79 -14.66
C ILE A 99 -12.34 7.37 -14.28
N ALA A 100 -13.36 6.79 -14.89
CA ALA A 100 -13.76 5.42 -14.59
C ALA A 100 -12.60 4.42 -14.84
N SER A 101 -11.91 4.58 -15.98
CA SER A 101 -10.72 3.78 -16.28
C SER A 101 -9.60 4.02 -15.26
N LEU A 102 -9.37 5.28 -14.88
CA LEU A 102 -8.35 5.65 -13.91
C LEU A 102 -8.61 5.04 -12.53
N MET A 103 -9.84 5.17 -12.05
CA MET A 103 -10.29 4.69 -10.75
C MET A 103 -10.18 3.16 -10.67
N SER A 104 -10.50 2.46 -11.77
CA SER A 104 -10.29 1.01 -11.85
C SER A 104 -8.81 0.61 -11.76
N GLN A 105 -7.90 1.37 -12.36
CA GLN A 105 -6.46 1.05 -12.34
C GLN A 105 -5.86 1.18 -10.94
N ILE A 106 -6.32 2.16 -10.16
CA ILE A 106 -5.85 2.40 -8.79
C ILE A 106 -6.65 1.62 -7.74
N GLY A 107 -7.59 0.77 -8.17
CA GLY A 107 -8.39 -0.09 -7.29
C GLY A 107 -9.41 0.67 -6.44
N ALA A 108 -9.90 1.81 -6.91
CA ALA A 108 -10.93 2.57 -6.21
C ALA A 108 -12.27 1.82 -6.22
N GLY A 109 -12.94 1.81 -5.07
CA GLY A 109 -14.34 1.43 -4.96
C GLY A 109 -15.25 2.53 -5.51
N VAL A 110 -16.49 2.15 -5.87
CA VAL A 110 -17.53 3.09 -6.29
C VAL A 110 -18.85 2.73 -5.63
N LYS A 111 -19.52 3.73 -5.05
CA LYS A 111 -20.86 3.59 -4.50
C LYS A 111 -21.65 4.87 -4.74
N ASP A 112 -22.86 4.73 -5.27
CA ASP A 112 -23.74 5.85 -5.63
C ASP A 112 -23.04 6.93 -6.48
N GLY A 113 -22.22 6.50 -7.45
CA GLY A 113 -21.45 7.39 -8.34
C GLY A 113 -20.27 8.12 -7.67
N THR A 114 -20.01 7.85 -6.40
CA THR A 114 -18.88 8.40 -5.64
C THR A 114 -17.76 7.38 -5.58
N TYR A 115 -16.56 7.78 -6.01
CA TYR A 115 -15.37 6.93 -5.92
C TYR A 115 -14.69 7.13 -4.57
N TYR A 116 -14.09 6.06 -4.07
CA TYR A 116 -13.30 6.07 -2.84
C TYR A 116 -12.17 5.05 -2.86
N ILE A 117 -11.11 5.32 -2.12
CA ILE A 117 -10.00 4.39 -1.88
C ILE A 117 -9.83 4.23 -0.38
N GLU A 118 -9.85 2.98 0.06
CA GLU A 118 -9.50 2.62 1.43
C GLU A 118 -7.99 2.44 1.56
N SER A 119 -7.43 2.74 2.73
CA SER A 119 -5.99 2.58 2.95
C SER A 119 -5.52 1.14 2.77
N ILE A 120 -4.29 1.02 2.26
CA ILE A 120 -3.49 -0.19 2.44
C ILE A 120 -2.92 -0.23 3.87
N PRO A 121 -2.54 -1.41 4.39
CA PRO A 121 -1.89 -1.53 5.69
C PRO A 121 -0.63 -0.66 5.80
N PRO A 122 -0.34 -0.10 6.99
CA PRO A 122 -1.16 -0.14 8.21
C PRO A 122 -2.37 0.82 8.16
N TYR A 123 -3.48 0.43 8.78
CA TYR A 123 -4.72 1.22 8.79
C TYR A 123 -5.52 0.98 10.09
N ARG A 124 -6.38 1.92 10.47
CA ARG A 124 -7.41 1.67 11.48
C ARG A 124 -8.59 0.92 10.87
N ASN A 125 -8.90 -0.25 11.41
CA ASN A 125 -10.13 -0.97 11.12
C ASN A 125 -11.27 -0.35 11.94
N LEU A 126 -12.30 0.16 11.27
CA LEU A 126 -13.43 0.83 11.92
C LEU A 126 -14.41 -0.13 12.61
N GLU A 127 -14.38 -1.42 12.25
CA GLU A 127 -15.22 -2.44 12.88
C GLU A 127 -14.63 -2.89 14.23
N SER A 128 -13.33 -3.19 14.26
CA SER A 128 -12.64 -3.60 15.49
C SER A 128 -12.16 -2.41 16.33
N GLY A 129 -11.99 -1.24 15.72
CA GLY A 129 -11.37 -0.06 16.32
C GLY A 129 -9.84 -0.15 16.44
N SER A 130 -9.20 -1.26 16.02
CA SER A 130 -7.75 -1.45 16.15
C SER A 130 -6.98 -0.96 14.93
N VAL A 131 -5.72 -0.58 15.13
CA VAL A 131 -4.77 -0.42 14.02
C VAL A 131 -4.27 -1.80 13.62
N GLU A 132 -4.40 -2.13 12.34
CA GLU A 132 -4.01 -3.40 11.75
C GLU A 132 -2.87 -3.19 10.76
N GLY A 133 -2.06 -4.24 10.56
CA GLY A 133 -1.00 -4.22 9.56
C GLY A 133 0.32 -3.65 10.04
N VAL A 134 0.43 -3.32 11.33
CA VAL A 134 1.70 -2.89 11.93
C VAL A 134 2.62 -4.11 12.03
N VAL A 135 3.60 -4.18 11.13
CA VAL A 135 4.52 -5.33 11.07
C VAL A 135 5.67 -5.13 12.03
N THR A 136 5.91 -6.13 12.87
CA THR A 136 7.16 -6.28 13.62
C THR A 136 8.11 -7.16 12.82
N LYS A 137 9.36 -6.70 12.65
CA LYS A 137 10.46 -7.51 12.12
C LYS A 137 11.39 -7.90 13.26
N VAL A 138 11.68 -9.19 13.38
CA VAL A 138 12.72 -9.70 14.29
C VAL A 138 13.84 -10.28 13.45
N THR A 139 15.06 -9.82 13.69
CA THR A 139 16.27 -10.32 13.06
C THR A 139 17.03 -11.20 14.06
N ILE A 140 17.39 -12.41 13.65
CA ILE A 140 18.30 -13.26 14.42
C ILE A 140 19.64 -13.28 13.69
N THR A 141 20.71 -12.90 14.38
CA THR A 141 22.07 -12.77 13.81
C THR A 141 23.07 -13.70 14.50
N ASP A 142 24.29 -13.73 13.97
CA ASP A 142 25.45 -14.35 14.61
C ASP A 142 26.59 -13.33 14.66
N ALA A 143 26.79 -12.68 15.81
CA ALA A 143 27.83 -11.67 15.99
C ALA A 143 29.24 -12.25 15.83
N SER A 144 29.42 -13.57 15.90
CA SER A 144 30.71 -14.22 15.61
C SER A 144 30.97 -14.38 14.11
N CYS A 145 29.94 -14.27 13.26
CA CYS A 145 30.06 -14.42 11.82
C CYS A 145 30.34 -13.08 11.12
N GLN A 146 31.61 -12.79 10.85
CA GLN A 146 32.03 -11.53 10.21
C GLN A 146 31.77 -11.48 8.71
N THR A 147 31.54 -12.63 8.08
CA THR A 147 31.37 -12.75 6.62
C THR A 147 29.93 -13.04 6.22
N CYS A 148 29.02 -13.23 7.18
CA CYS A 148 27.60 -13.44 6.92
C CYS A 148 26.99 -12.22 6.20
N TYR A 149 25.94 -12.45 5.43
CA TYR A 149 25.24 -11.37 4.74
C TYR A 149 24.68 -10.33 5.72
N ASP A 150 24.53 -9.09 5.27
CA ASP A 150 23.94 -8.04 6.08
C ASP A 150 22.40 -8.18 6.10
N PRO A 151 21.77 -8.47 7.26
CA PRO A 151 20.32 -8.57 7.34
C PRO A 151 19.59 -7.26 7.01
N SER A 152 20.26 -6.11 7.01
CA SER A 152 19.70 -4.83 6.56
C SER A 152 19.29 -4.83 5.09
N LEU A 153 19.78 -5.78 4.28
CA LEU A 153 19.33 -5.96 2.90
C LEU A 153 17.82 -6.19 2.80
N HIS A 154 17.21 -6.81 3.81
CA HIS A 154 15.76 -6.99 3.85
C HIS A 154 15.01 -5.65 3.95
N ASP A 155 15.61 -4.61 4.52
CA ASP A 155 14.98 -3.28 4.64
C ASP A 155 14.84 -2.56 3.30
N GLN A 156 15.66 -2.96 2.33
CA GLN A 156 15.58 -2.48 0.95
C GLN A 156 14.55 -3.28 0.14
N ILE A 157 14.29 -4.54 0.53
CA ILE A 157 13.43 -5.47 -0.21
C ILE A 157 11.97 -5.36 0.24
N LEU A 158 11.72 -5.33 1.56
CA LEU A 158 10.39 -5.33 2.15
C LEU A 158 9.48 -4.18 1.65
N PRO A 159 9.98 -2.95 1.43
CA PRO A 159 9.17 -1.87 0.85
C PRO A 159 8.60 -2.20 -0.54
N GLY A 160 9.31 -3.02 -1.34
CA GLY A 160 8.80 -3.50 -2.63
C GLY A 160 7.53 -4.36 -2.52
N PHE A 161 7.31 -4.96 -1.35
CA PHE A 161 6.11 -5.71 -0.99
C PHE A 161 5.07 -4.86 -0.23
N GLY A 162 5.33 -3.57 -0.06
CA GLY A 162 4.51 -2.64 0.71
C GLY A 162 4.73 -2.71 2.22
N ILE A 163 5.71 -3.47 2.69
CA ILE A 163 5.99 -3.62 4.13
C ILE A 163 7.07 -2.62 4.54
N SER A 164 6.77 -1.83 5.57
CA SER A 164 7.75 -1.03 6.29
C SER A 164 7.59 -1.35 7.77
N PRO A 165 8.45 -2.21 8.35
CA PRO A 165 8.33 -2.60 9.75
C PRO A 165 8.32 -1.37 10.65
N THR A 166 7.38 -1.31 11.58
CA THR A 166 7.29 -0.21 12.55
C THR A 166 8.12 -0.53 13.79
N ASN A 167 8.15 -1.82 14.15
CA ASN A 167 8.92 -2.32 15.27
C ASN A 167 10.00 -3.26 14.77
N GLU A 168 11.23 -3.05 15.21
CA GLU A 168 12.37 -3.85 14.81
C GLU A 168 13.16 -4.29 16.03
N TYR A 169 13.45 -5.59 16.09
CA TYR A 169 14.28 -6.18 17.14
C TYR A 169 15.37 -7.01 16.51
N THR A 170 16.56 -6.96 17.10
CA THR A 170 17.69 -7.79 16.68
C THR A 170 18.20 -8.56 17.88
N TYR A 171 18.27 -9.88 17.74
CA TYR A 171 18.79 -10.78 18.76
C TYR A 171 19.96 -11.58 18.20
N ASP A 172 21.02 -11.67 18.97
CA ASP A 172 22.11 -12.58 18.66
C ASP A 172 21.68 -14.03 18.96
N ARG A 173 22.09 -14.99 18.13
CA ARG A 173 21.74 -16.41 18.29
C ARG A 173 22.13 -17.01 19.65
N VAL A 174 23.12 -16.43 20.37
CA VAL A 174 23.52 -16.91 21.69
C VAL A 174 22.78 -16.23 22.85
N SER A 175 22.03 -15.16 22.57
CA SER A 175 21.15 -14.50 23.55
C SER A 175 20.00 -15.39 23.99
N ALA A 176 19.37 -15.07 25.12
CA ALA A 176 18.25 -15.86 25.64
C ALA A 176 17.05 -15.82 24.67
N GLU A 177 16.71 -14.64 24.17
CA GLU A 177 15.63 -14.39 23.22
C GLU A 177 15.93 -15.05 21.86
N GLY A 178 17.16 -14.92 21.36
CA GLY A 178 17.59 -15.56 20.12
C GLY A 178 17.47 -17.09 20.19
N LYS A 179 17.97 -17.71 21.27
CA LYS A 179 17.85 -19.16 21.48
C LYS A 179 16.40 -19.61 21.53
N GLN A 180 15.55 -18.88 22.27
CA GLN A 180 14.14 -19.20 22.39
C GLN A 180 13.43 -19.19 21.02
N LEU A 181 13.69 -18.18 20.19
CA LEU A 181 13.11 -18.07 18.85
C LEU A 181 13.64 -19.14 17.89
N ILE A 182 14.94 -19.44 17.97
CA ILE A 182 15.57 -20.51 17.19
C ILE A 182 14.92 -21.86 17.50
N GLU A 183 14.74 -22.18 18.78
CA GLU A 183 14.08 -23.41 19.21
C GLU A 183 12.62 -23.44 18.80
N LYS A 184 11.86 -22.38 19.11
CA LYS A 184 10.43 -22.28 18.82
C LYS A 184 10.11 -22.52 17.34
N TYR A 185 10.91 -21.95 16.45
CA TYR A 185 10.66 -22.00 15.01
C TYR A 185 11.61 -22.93 14.27
N ASN A 186 12.40 -23.77 14.97
CA ASN A 186 13.37 -24.68 14.35
C ASN A 186 14.27 -23.99 13.31
N ILE A 187 14.84 -22.83 13.66
CA ILE A 187 15.69 -22.06 12.75
C ILE A 187 17.05 -22.76 12.65
N THR A 188 17.50 -23.03 11.43
CA THR A 188 18.75 -23.73 11.16
C THR A 188 19.81 -22.85 10.52
N LYS A 189 19.46 -21.63 10.08
CA LYS A 189 20.37 -20.71 9.38
C LYS A 189 20.20 -19.29 9.89
N VAL A 190 21.32 -18.59 10.11
CA VAL A 190 21.35 -17.17 10.48
C VAL A 190 22.45 -16.43 9.70
N PRO A 191 22.33 -15.12 9.43
CA PRO A 191 21.21 -14.25 9.77
C PRO A 191 19.88 -14.69 9.14
N THR A 192 18.77 -14.40 9.81
CA THR A 192 17.43 -14.57 9.25
C THR A 192 16.47 -13.55 9.83
N ILE A 193 15.33 -13.33 9.15
CA ILE A 193 14.26 -12.45 9.61
C ILE A 193 12.98 -13.23 9.87
N LEU A 194 12.21 -12.72 10.82
CA LEU A 194 10.86 -13.12 11.12
C LEU A 194 9.96 -11.90 11.00
N LEU A 195 8.80 -12.06 10.36
CA LEU A 195 7.78 -11.01 10.28
C LEU A 195 6.54 -11.45 11.04
N SER A 196 5.95 -10.52 11.78
CA SER A 196 4.78 -10.78 12.61
C SER A 196 3.55 -11.16 11.78
N PRO A 197 2.51 -11.78 12.39
CA PRO A 197 1.32 -12.24 11.68
C PRO A 197 0.58 -11.18 10.87
N GLU A 198 0.74 -9.90 11.20
CA GLU A 198 0.19 -8.75 10.47
C GLU A 198 0.65 -8.72 9.00
N SER A 199 1.78 -9.35 8.69
CA SER A 199 2.30 -9.52 7.32
C SER A 199 1.28 -10.20 6.38
N ARG A 200 0.34 -10.97 6.93
CA ARG A 200 -0.76 -11.58 6.15
C ARG A 200 -1.66 -10.56 5.45
N LEU A 201 -1.67 -9.32 5.91
CA LEU A 201 -2.46 -8.24 5.32
C LEU A 201 -1.81 -7.64 4.07
N TYR A 202 -0.60 -8.07 3.72
CA TYR A 202 0.16 -7.59 2.56
C TYR A 202 0.17 -8.65 1.45
N PRO A 203 -0.75 -8.60 0.46
CA PRO A 203 -0.94 -9.73 -0.47
C PRO A 203 0.31 -10.07 -1.28
N ARG A 204 1.14 -9.07 -1.61
CA ARG A 204 2.36 -9.28 -2.41
C ARG A 204 3.38 -10.14 -1.68
N ILE A 205 3.60 -9.93 -0.37
CA ILE A 205 4.52 -10.79 0.38
C ILE A 205 3.94 -12.20 0.53
N VAL A 206 2.63 -12.32 0.78
CA VAL A 206 1.96 -13.62 0.97
C VAL A 206 2.09 -14.49 -0.27
N GLN A 207 2.01 -13.89 -1.46
CA GLN A 207 2.14 -14.61 -2.73
C GLN A 207 3.52 -15.24 -2.94
N VAL A 208 4.59 -14.58 -2.46
CA VAL A 208 5.97 -15.02 -2.69
C VAL A 208 6.57 -15.76 -1.50
N TRP A 209 5.99 -15.64 -0.30
CA TRP A 209 6.67 -16.12 0.91
C TRP A 209 6.98 -17.61 0.90
N ASN A 210 6.09 -18.43 0.35
CA ASN A 210 6.27 -19.87 0.28
C ASN A 210 7.49 -20.31 -0.55
N SER A 211 8.06 -19.43 -1.40
CA SER A 211 9.28 -19.74 -2.13
C SER A 211 10.56 -19.42 -1.35
N VAL A 212 10.47 -18.66 -0.25
CA VAL A 212 11.65 -18.18 0.50
C VAL A 212 11.59 -18.51 2.00
N GLY A 213 10.45 -18.98 2.50
CA GLY A 213 10.20 -19.15 3.92
C GLY A 213 9.01 -20.03 4.23
N THR A 214 8.64 -20.05 5.51
CA THR A 214 7.48 -20.75 6.04
C THR A 214 6.57 -19.80 6.81
N ILE A 215 5.30 -20.18 6.92
CA ILE A 215 4.33 -19.53 7.82
C ILE A 215 4.05 -20.51 8.95
N GLU A 216 4.37 -20.11 10.16
CA GLU A 216 4.27 -20.93 11.37
C GLU A 216 2.82 -21.01 11.87
N ALA A 217 2.54 -21.95 12.77
CA ALA A 217 1.17 -22.19 13.27
C ALA A 217 0.55 -20.98 13.99
N ASP A 218 1.37 -20.09 14.56
CA ASP A 218 0.95 -18.84 15.19
C ASP A 218 0.92 -17.65 14.22
N GLY A 219 1.14 -17.90 12.93
CA GLY A 219 1.06 -16.93 11.85
C GLY A 219 2.37 -16.16 11.60
N TRP A 220 3.45 -16.44 12.33
CA TRP A 220 4.74 -15.80 12.04
C TRP A 220 5.32 -16.27 10.71
N TYR A 221 5.87 -15.32 9.97
CA TYR A 221 6.52 -15.53 8.69
C TYR A 221 8.02 -15.69 8.96
N VAL A 222 8.57 -16.88 8.77
CA VAL A 222 10.00 -17.17 9.04
C VAL A 222 10.74 -17.35 7.72
N PHE A 223 11.75 -16.51 7.47
CA PHE A 223 12.59 -16.63 6.29
C PHE A 223 13.53 -17.83 6.44
N ARG A 224 13.59 -18.70 5.41
CA ARG A 224 14.34 -19.97 5.45
C ARG A 224 15.45 -20.02 4.40
N ASP A 225 15.34 -19.24 3.35
CA ASP A 225 16.24 -19.28 2.20
C ASP A 225 17.40 -18.27 2.30
N THR A 226 18.16 -18.36 3.40
CA THR A 226 19.27 -17.43 3.68
C THR A 226 20.41 -17.49 2.66
N GLY A 227 20.57 -18.61 1.96
CA GLY A 227 21.63 -18.79 0.96
C GLY A 227 21.47 -17.84 -0.23
N GLN A 228 20.24 -17.46 -0.60
CA GLN A 228 20.00 -16.48 -1.67
C GLN A 228 20.46 -15.06 -1.30
N MET A 229 20.68 -14.78 -0.02
CA MET A 229 21.11 -13.47 0.48
C MET A 229 22.63 -13.35 0.58
N GLY A 230 23.35 -14.48 0.61
CA GLY A 230 24.80 -14.55 0.75
C GLY A 230 25.23 -15.54 1.83
N ASN A 231 26.42 -15.35 2.39
CA ASN A 231 26.97 -16.24 3.41
C ASN A 231 26.08 -16.28 4.67
N TYR A 232 26.00 -17.44 5.32
CA TYR A 232 25.23 -17.63 6.55
C TYR A 232 25.92 -18.64 7.48
N THR A 233 25.65 -18.58 8.78
CA THR A 233 25.99 -19.64 9.73
C THR A 233 24.91 -20.71 9.68
N ASP A 234 25.31 -21.95 9.40
CA ASP A 234 24.46 -23.12 9.63
C ASP A 234 24.53 -23.50 11.12
N LEU A 235 23.39 -23.44 11.80
CA LEU A 235 23.29 -23.71 13.25
C LEU A 235 23.38 -25.19 13.59
N THR A 236 23.20 -26.09 12.62
CA THR A 236 23.33 -27.54 12.81
C THR A 236 24.79 -27.96 12.83
N THR A 237 25.63 -27.34 12.00
CA THR A 237 27.09 -27.62 11.95
C THR A 237 27.92 -26.62 12.76
N GLY A 238 27.38 -25.43 13.02
CA GLY A 238 28.09 -24.32 13.64
C GLY A 238 29.10 -23.63 12.71
N THR A 239 29.02 -23.85 11.40
CA THR A 239 29.98 -23.33 10.41
C THR A 239 29.35 -22.28 9.51
N VAL A 240 30.16 -21.33 9.05
CA VAL A 240 29.77 -20.40 7.99
C VAL A 240 29.80 -21.13 6.65
N VAL A 241 28.71 -21.02 5.90
CA VAL A 241 28.55 -21.52 4.53
C VAL A 241 28.59 -20.34 3.57
N SER A 242 29.34 -20.51 2.49
CA SER A 242 29.42 -19.54 1.39
C SER A 242 28.81 -20.14 0.12
N GLU A 243 27.88 -19.39 -0.46
CA GLU A 243 27.19 -19.68 -1.73
C GLU A 243 27.74 -18.74 -2.83
#